data_AF-A0A4V0XMG7-F1
#
_entry.id   AF-A0A4V0XMG7-F1
#
_cell.length_a   1.000
_cell.length_b   1.000
_cell.length_c   1.000
_cell.angle_alpha   90.00
_cell.angle_beta   90.00
_cell.angle_gamma   90.00
#
_symmetry.space_group_name_H-M   'P 1'
#
loop_
_entity.id
_entity.type
_entity.pdbx_description
1 polymer ?
#
loop_
_entity_poly.entity_id
_entity_poly.type
_entity_poly.pdbx_seq_one_letter_code
_entity_poly.pdbx_strand_id
1 'polypeptide(L)'
;MTQMGTQRIATKWRRYGAKLLRDGAIGPVKEIYAWTNRPAGWWPQGNPRPEGSDPIPEWLSWDLFLGVAPSRPFKEGYTPFNWRGTIDWGTGAFGDMGCHMLDVPFYELQLGRPLTAYCTPVKPSTDQFPESESVVMTYAATPKTSKSGLTLKWFDGGQFPDFKAIGLPTGWEGGKEAEDVVKGDGGVILVGEKGIMWFPIEHAWARIFVDGKVVEMKPEDLKSSNHWHDWIDACLAGKKDACASPFEKAALMCESLSIGAMSSLDPGKTLQYDETSCTFSNSPVASAMLKRTYPSGWKVENL
;
A
#
# COMPACT_ATOMS: atom_id res chain seq x y z
N MET A 1 -1.95 -21.46 -10.36
CA MET A 1 -2.80 -20.33 -9.90
C MET A 1 -2.05 -19.60 -8.81
N THR A 2 -1.93 -18.28 -8.89
CA THR A 2 -1.21 -17.46 -7.90
C THR A 2 -2.13 -16.35 -7.39
N GLN A 3 -2.06 -16.06 -6.09
CA GLN A 3 -2.82 -14.99 -5.44
C GLN A 3 -1.93 -14.31 -4.39
N MET A 4 -2.01 -12.98 -4.28
CA MET A 4 -1.32 -12.24 -3.24
C MET A 4 -2.03 -12.43 -1.90
N GLY A 5 -1.26 -12.59 -0.82
CA GLY A 5 -1.75 -12.78 0.55
C GLY A 5 -2.39 -11.53 1.19
N THR A 6 -3.29 -10.84 0.50
CA THR A 6 -4.12 -9.76 1.05
C THR A 6 -5.47 -10.31 1.53
N GLN A 7 -5.45 -11.23 2.48
CA GLN A 7 -6.60 -12.06 2.89
C GLN A 7 -7.87 -11.27 3.24
N ARG A 8 -7.72 -10.03 3.71
CA ARG A 8 -8.84 -9.16 4.11
C ARG A 8 -9.77 -8.83 2.94
N ILE A 9 -9.28 -8.83 1.70
CA ILE A 9 -10.08 -8.55 0.49
C ILE A 9 -11.27 -9.51 0.34
N ALA A 10 -11.14 -10.74 0.82
CA ALA A 10 -12.17 -11.79 0.74
C ALA A 10 -13.31 -11.59 1.75
N THR A 11 -13.13 -10.70 2.74
CA THR A 11 -14.13 -10.46 3.79
C THR A 11 -15.38 -9.77 3.23
N LYS A 12 -16.55 -10.10 3.80
CA LYS A 12 -17.83 -9.50 3.36
C LYS A 12 -17.84 -7.96 3.43
N TRP A 13 -17.16 -7.42 4.43
CA TRP A 13 -16.96 -6.00 4.67
C TRP A 13 -16.29 -5.29 3.48
N ARG A 14 -15.12 -5.79 3.07
CA ARG A 14 -14.34 -5.21 1.97
C ARG A 14 -15.01 -5.47 0.61
N ARG A 15 -15.64 -6.64 0.43
CA ARG A 15 -16.42 -6.96 -0.77
C ARG A 15 -17.64 -6.04 -0.94
N TYR A 16 -18.28 -5.65 0.16
CA TYR A 16 -19.37 -4.68 0.14
C TYR A 16 -18.87 -3.29 -0.25
N GLY A 17 -17.76 -2.83 0.34
CA GLY A 17 -17.11 -1.59 -0.09
C GLY A 17 -16.74 -1.61 -1.58
N ALA A 18 -16.20 -2.73 -2.08
CA ALA A 18 -15.90 -2.91 -3.50
C ALA A 18 -17.16 -2.77 -4.38
N LYS A 19 -18.30 -3.36 -3.95
CA LYS A 19 -19.59 -3.21 -4.62
C LYS A 19 -20.04 -1.75 -4.68
N LEU A 20 -19.94 -1.01 -3.58
CA LEU A 20 -20.31 0.41 -3.56
C LEU A 20 -19.50 1.25 -4.56
N LEU A 21 -18.20 0.95 -4.71
CA LEU A 21 -17.35 1.61 -5.73
C LEU A 21 -17.79 1.22 -7.14
N ARG A 22 -18.08 -0.05 -7.40
CA ARG A 22 -18.58 -0.50 -8.72
C ARG A 22 -19.90 0.15 -9.10
N ASP A 23 -20.82 0.26 -8.13
CA ASP A 23 -22.14 0.86 -8.27
C ASP A 23 -22.10 2.39 -8.36
N GLY A 24 -20.92 3.01 -8.18
CA GLY A 24 -20.72 4.45 -8.34
C GLY A 24 -21.29 5.28 -7.19
N ALA A 25 -21.33 4.72 -5.97
CA ALA A 25 -21.99 5.32 -4.82
C ALA A 25 -21.42 6.71 -4.42
N ILE A 26 -20.16 6.99 -4.75
CA ILE A 26 -19.51 8.30 -4.57
C ILE A 26 -19.12 8.98 -5.91
N GLY A 27 -19.58 8.46 -7.04
CA GLY A 27 -19.16 8.91 -8.37
C GLY A 27 -17.68 8.61 -8.67
N PRO A 28 -17.12 9.20 -9.74
CA PRO A 28 -15.70 9.08 -10.05
C PRO A 28 -14.82 9.57 -8.89
N VAL A 29 -13.80 8.81 -8.53
CA VAL A 29 -12.89 9.12 -7.39
C VAL A 29 -11.79 10.08 -7.83
N LYS A 30 -11.55 11.15 -7.06
CA LYS A 30 -10.50 12.14 -7.31
C LYS A 30 -9.32 12.03 -6.35
N GLU A 31 -9.56 11.61 -5.11
CA GLU A 31 -8.51 11.51 -4.09
C GLU A 31 -8.70 10.26 -3.23
N ILE A 32 -7.58 9.68 -2.83
CA ILE A 32 -7.53 8.65 -1.79
C ILE A 32 -6.62 9.17 -0.69
N TYR A 33 -7.06 9.04 0.55
CA TYR A 33 -6.26 9.27 1.74
C TYR A 33 -6.13 7.95 2.48
N ALA A 34 -4.92 7.53 2.80
CA ALA A 34 -4.66 6.32 3.56
C ALA A 34 -3.66 6.61 4.67
N TRP A 35 -3.90 6.08 5.87
CA TRP A 35 -2.97 6.28 6.98
C TRP A 35 -2.81 5.07 7.87
N THR A 36 -1.68 5.00 8.57
CA THR A 36 -1.44 3.97 9.59
C THR A 36 -0.69 4.55 10.80
N ASN A 37 -0.82 3.89 11.95
CA ASN A 37 -0.11 4.27 13.16
C ASN A 37 1.36 3.83 13.21
N ARG A 38 1.79 2.96 12.28
CA ARG A 38 3.20 2.52 12.19
C ARG A 38 4.09 3.75 11.98
N PRO A 39 5.26 3.87 12.63
CA PRO A 39 5.89 2.76 13.32
C PRO A 39 5.45 2.51 14.75
N ALA A 40 4.75 3.46 15.40
CA ALA A 40 4.26 3.34 16.78
C ALA A 40 5.29 2.75 17.80
N GLY A 41 6.59 2.93 17.54
CA GLY A 41 7.70 2.44 18.37
C GLY A 41 8.05 0.96 18.24
N TRP A 42 7.28 0.17 17.47
CA TRP A 42 7.51 -1.29 17.32
C TRP A 42 7.75 -1.71 15.87
N TRP A 43 7.38 -0.88 14.89
CA TRP A 43 7.72 -1.13 13.49
C TRP A 43 9.17 -0.69 13.21
N PRO A 44 9.95 -1.50 12.49
CA PRO A 44 11.38 -1.30 12.36
C PRO A 44 11.69 -0.44 11.15
N GLN A 45 11.74 0.89 11.30
CA GLN A 45 12.16 1.83 10.25
C GLN A 45 12.84 3.07 10.83
N GLY A 46 13.55 3.83 9.99
CA GLY A 46 14.24 5.06 10.38
C GLY A 46 15.60 4.89 11.07
N ASN A 47 16.11 3.67 11.20
CA ASN A 47 17.42 3.43 11.83
C ASN A 47 18.56 3.39 10.79
N PRO A 48 19.78 3.77 11.17
CA PRO A 48 20.95 3.57 10.32
C PRO A 48 21.29 2.08 10.20
N ARG A 49 22.17 1.75 9.24
CA ARG A 49 22.76 0.41 9.13
C ARG A 49 23.46 0.07 10.46
N PRO A 50 23.17 -1.08 11.08
CA PRO A 50 23.90 -1.50 12.27
C PRO A 50 25.35 -1.84 11.92
N GLU A 51 26.26 -1.51 12.83
CA GLU A 51 27.69 -1.71 12.64
C GLU A 51 28.14 -3.16 12.93
N GLY A 52 29.26 -3.53 12.32
CA GLY A 52 29.92 -4.81 12.55
C GLY A 52 29.23 -6.01 11.89
N SER A 53 29.45 -7.18 12.48
CA SER A 53 28.91 -8.46 12.01
C SER A 53 28.71 -9.40 13.19
N ASP A 54 27.66 -10.21 13.16
CA ASP A 54 27.43 -11.30 14.10
C ASP A 54 27.64 -12.66 13.42
N PRO A 55 27.86 -13.74 14.18
CA PRO A 55 27.82 -15.09 13.63
C PRO A 55 26.45 -15.39 13.01
N ILE A 56 26.45 -15.90 11.79
CA ILE A 56 25.22 -16.33 11.12
C ILE A 56 24.69 -17.57 11.85
N PRO A 57 23.42 -17.59 12.30
CA PRO A 57 22.85 -18.77 12.94
C PRO A 57 22.81 -19.97 11.98
N GLU A 58 23.01 -21.19 12.51
CA GLU A 58 23.08 -22.42 11.69
C GLU A 58 21.82 -22.66 10.82
N TRP A 59 20.67 -22.14 11.25
CA TRP A 59 19.39 -22.26 10.54
C TRP A 59 19.18 -21.21 9.44
N LEU A 60 20.08 -20.23 9.30
CA LEU A 60 19.94 -19.11 8.36
C LEU A 60 21.00 -19.17 7.26
N SER A 61 20.57 -19.43 6.04
CA SER A 61 21.42 -19.21 4.85
C SER A 61 21.39 -17.73 4.48
N TRP A 62 22.37 -16.97 4.99
CA TRP A 62 22.39 -15.52 4.81
C TRP A 62 22.50 -15.09 3.35
N ASP A 63 23.27 -15.83 2.55
CA ASP A 63 23.39 -15.63 1.10
C ASP A 63 22.05 -15.78 0.38
N LEU A 64 21.24 -16.78 0.72
CA LEU A 64 19.91 -16.98 0.17
C LEU A 64 18.94 -15.89 0.63
N PHE A 65 19.06 -15.43 1.87
CA PHE A 65 18.26 -14.31 2.37
C PHE A 65 18.57 -13.01 1.61
N LEU A 66 19.85 -12.71 1.37
CA LEU A 66 20.25 -11.53 0.60
C LEU A 66 19.75 -11.60 -0.85
N GLY A 67 19.78 -12.78 -1.47
CA GLY A 67 19.35 -12.98 -2.84
C GLY A 67 20.09 -12.08 -3.82
N VAL A 68 19.37 -11.14 -4.43
CA VAL A 68 19.90 -10.17 -5.41
C VAL A 68 20.23 -8.81 -4.78
N ALA A 69 20.03 -8.64 -3.47
CA ALA A 69 20.42 -7.43 -2.77
C ALA A 69 21.96 -7.30 -2.70
N PRO A 70 22.49 -6.08 -2.51
CA PRO A 70 23.90 -5.89 -2.25
C PRO A 70 24.40 -6.77 -1.08
N SER A 71 25.61 -7.30 -1.22
CA SER A 71 26.24 -8.06 -0.14
C SER A 71 26.40 -7.19 1.10
N ARG A 72 26.06 -7.75 2.27
CA ARG A 72 26.27 -7.10 3.57
C ARG A 72 26.54 -8.15 4.64
N PRO A 73 27.25 -7.80 5.73
CA PRO A 73 27.40 -8.68 6.87
C PRO A 73 26.07 -8.99 7.56
N PHE A 74 25.93 -10.21 8.07
CA PHE A 74 24.82 -10.54 8.96
C PHE A 74 24.94 -9.77 10.28
N LYS A 75 23.80 -9.33 10.80
CA LYS A 75 23.65 -8.76 12.13
C LYS A 75 22.36 -9.29 12.74
N GLU A 76 22.39 -9.61 14.02
CA GLU A 76 21.19 -9.98 14.76
C GLU A 76 20.18 -8.82 14.71
N GLY A 77 18.91 -9.18 14.49
CA GLY A 77 17.82 -8.21 14.44
C GLY A 77 17.43 -7.71 13.06
N TYR A 78 17.99 -8.20 11.94
CA TYR A 78 17.35 -8.02 10.62
C TYR A 78 16.15 -8.96 10.42
N THR A 79 16.30 -10.23 10.78
CA THR A 79 15.29 -11.28 10.60
C THR A 79 14.63 -11.66 11.92
N PRO A 80 13.41 -12.24 11.91
CA PRO A 80 12.56 -12.49 10.74
C PRO A 80 11.61 -11.33 10.41
N PHE A 81 11.58 -10.28 11.24
CA PHE A 81 10.57 -9.23 11.12
C PHE A 81 11.12 -7.91 10.58
N ASN A 82 12.35 -7.53 10.94
CA ASN A 82 12.82 -6.15 10.80
C ASN A 82 13.30 -5.75 9.40
N TRP A 83 13.56 -6.72 8.53
CA TRP A 83 13.99 -6.52 7.16
C TRP A 83 13.06 -5.62 6.34
N ARG A 84 11.77 -5.56 6.71
CA ARG A 84 10.73 -4.78 6.00
C ARG A 84 10.98 -3.27 5.98
N GLY A 85 11.76 -2.76 6.94
CA GLY A 85 12.16 -1.36 6.95
C GLY A 85 13.44 -1.07 6.19
N THR A 86 14.23 -2.10 5.86
CA THR A 86 15.50 -1.92 5.16
C THR A 86 15.25 -1.70 3.67
N ILE A 87 15.87 -0.67 3.08
CA ILE A 87 15.70 -0.27 1.68
C ILE A 87 16.08 -1.41 0.71
N ASP A 88 17.03 -2.25 1.09
CA ASP A 88 17.49 -3.37 0.26
C ASP A 88 16.45 -4.48 0.07
N TRP A 89 15.50 -4.66 1.00
CA TRP A 89 14.60 -5.83 1.01
C TRP A 89 13.13 -5.50 1.23
N GLY A 90 12.85 -4.35 1.85
CA GLY A 90 11.53 -3.94 2.27
C GLY A 90 10.99 -2.76 1.47
N THR A 91 9.90 -2.20 1.98
CA THR A 91 9.21 -1.04 1.39
C THR A 91 8.69 -0.06 2.46
N GLY A 92 9.20 -0.19 3.69
CA GLY A 92 8.73 0.58 4.84
C GLY A 92 7.26 0.29 5.18
N ALA A 93 6.71 1.06 6.12
CA ALA A 93 5.28 0.99 6.45
C ALA A 93 4.40 1.30 5.22
N PHE A 94 4.84 2.22 4.35
CA PHE A 94 4.06 2.61 3.18
C PHE A 94 3.75 1.44 2.24
N GLY A 95 4.77 0.71 1.74
CA GLY A 95 4.51 -0.40 0.83
C GLY A 95 3.88 -1.61 1.52
N ASP A 96 4.28 -1.90 2.77
CA ASP A 96 3.82 -3.07 3.53
C ASP A 96 2.34 -2.91 3.93
N MET A 97 1.98 -1.83 4.63
CA MET A 97 0.59 -1.58 5.02
C MET A 97 -0.26 -1.09 3.85
N GLY A 98 0.32 -0.34 2.92
CA GLY A 98 -0.37 0.16 1.74
C GLY A 98 -1.00 -0.98 0.93
N CYS A 99 -0.31 -2.10 0.74
CA CYS A 99 -0.85 -3.21 -0.04
C CYS A 99 -2.08 -3.87 0.63
N HIS A 100 -2.13 -3.90 1.96
CA HIS A 100 -3.27 -4.43 2.72
C HIS A 100 -4.45 -3.46 2.83
N MET A 101 -4.18 -2.16 2.67
CA MET A 101 -5.19 -1.11 2.82
C MET A 101 -5.79 -0.69 1.48
N LEU A 102 -4.98 -0.64 0.44
CA LEU A 102 -5.32 -0.08 -0.85
C LEU A 102 -5.73 -1.12 -1.90
N ASP A 103 -5.67 -2.42 -1.59
CA ASP A 103 -6.06 -3.51 -2.50
C ASP A 103 -7.39 -3.26 -3.24
N VAL A 104 -8.49 -3.12 -2.50
CA VAL A 104 -9.82 -2.88 -3.06
C VAL A 104 -9.90 -1.54 -3.79
N PRO A 105 -9.55 -0.39 -3.19
CA PRO A 105 -9.49 0.88 -3.90
C PRO A 105 -8.72 0.80 -5.22
N PHE A 106 -7.52 0.22 -5.21
CA PHE A 106 -6.65 0.13 -6.38
C PHE A 106 -7.28 -0.71 -7.49
N TYR A 107 -7.85 -1.88 -7.13
CA TYR A 107 -8.45 -2.79 -8.11
C TYR A 107 -9.76 -2.26 -8.68
N GLU A 108 -10.64 -1.70 -7.84
CA GLU A 108 -11.96 -1.23 -8.28
C GLU A 108 -11.87 0.08 -9.05
N LEU A 109 -10.87 0.92 -8.76
CA LEU A 109 -10.60 2.15 -9.50
C LEU A 109 -9.73 1.93 -10.73
N GLN A 110 -9.25 0.70 -10.96
CA GLN A 110 -8.44 0.32 -12.11
C GLN A 110 -7.16 1.14 -12.22
N LEU A 111 -6.51 1.41 -11.09
CA LEU A 111 -5.30 2.22 -11.07
C LEU A 111 -4.15 1.49 -11.77
N GLY A 112 -3.33 2.27 -12.46
CA GLY A 112 -2.10 1.83 -13.08
C GLY A 112 -0.87 2.24 -12.27
N ARG A 113 0.24 2.47 -12.97
CA ARG A 113 1.45 3.04 -12.39
C ARG A 113 1.23 4.54 -12.11
N PRO A 114 1.86 5.10 -11.07
CA PRO A 114 1.75 6.53 -10.81
C PRO A 114 2.53 7.32 -11.87
N LEU A 115 2.05 8.52 -12.18
CA LEU A 115 2.74 9.50 -13.01
C LEU A 115 3.81 10.23 -12.20
N THR A 116 3.50 10.53 -10.93
CA THR A 116 4.41 11.21 -10.01
C THR A 116 4.38 10.62 -8.62
N ALA A 117 5.48 10.80 -7.88
CA ALA A 117 5.58 10.49 -6.46
C ALA A 117 6.37 11.59 -5.73
N TYR A 118 5.93 11.95 -4.52
CA TYR A 118 6.58 12.93 -3.65
C TYR A 118 6.53 12.43 -2.21
N CYS A 119 7.68 12.42 -1.53
CA CYS A 119 7.78 12.06 -0.11
C CYS A 119 8.17 13.26 0.76
N THR A 120 7.49 13.39 1.90
CA THR A 120 7.92 14.21 3.04
C THR A 120 8.34 13.28 4.19
N PRO A 121 9.65 13.03 4.37
CA PRO A 121 10.13 12.11 5.39
C PRO A 121 10.31 12.78 6.75
N VAL A 122 10.18 12.00 7.81
CA VAL A 122 10.59 12.30 9.18
C VAL A 122 11.71 11.33 9.55
N LYS A 123 12.85 11.87 9.98
CA LYS A 123 14.07 11.10 10.30
C LYS A 123 14.42 10.09 9.18
N PRO A 124 14.81 10.58 7.99
CA PRO A 124 15.26 9.73 6.91
C PRO A 124 16.55 8.97 7.28
N SER A 125 16.73 7.80 6.69
CA SER A 125 17.93 6.96 6.81
C SER A 125 18.42 6.55 5.42
N THR A 126 19.69 6.19 5.31
CA THR A 126 20.29 5.66 4.07
C THR A 126 20.26 4.13 4.00
N ASP A 127 19.86 3.45 5.09
CA ASP A 127 19.72 1.98 5.12
C ASP A 127 18.27 1.53 5.29
N GLN A 128 17.46 2.31 5.99
CA GLN A 128 16.04 2.06 6.20
C GLN A 128 15.19 3.17 5.60
N PHE A 129 13.93 2.83 5.26
CA PHE A 129 12.91 3.82 4.96
C PHE A 129 12.76 4.80 6.15
N PRO A 130 12.24 6.02 5.91
CA PRO A 130 12.06 7.02 6.96
C PRO A 130 11.34 6.46 8.20
N GLU A 131 11.64 7.02 9.37
CA GLU A 131 10.92 6.63 10.60
C GLU A 131 9.41 6.84 10.42
N SER A 132 9.03 7.92 9.74
CA SER A 132 7.69 8.07 9.17
C SER A 132 7.72 8.98 7.96
N GLU A 133 6.66 8.96 7.16
CA GLU A 133 6.54 9.72 5.93
C GLU A 133 5.09 10.01 5.55
N SER A 134 4.92 11.06 4.74
CA SER A 134 3.76 11.20 3.88
C SER A 134 4.18 11.09 2.43
N VAL A 135 3.40 10.34 1.65
CA VAL A 135 3.67 10.10 0.23
C VAL A 135 2.47 10.57 -0.59
N VAL A 136 2.72 11.40 -1.60
CA VAL A 136 1.70 11.84 -2.55
C VAL A 136 2.03 11.25 -3.91
N MET A 137 1.08 10.54 -4.50
CA MET A 137 1.19 10.00 -5.85
C MET A 137 0.04 10.45 -6.72
N THR A 138 0.31 10.71 -8.00
CA THR A 138 -0.72 11.04 -8.99
C THR A 138 -0.84 9.93 -10.03
N TYR A 139 -2.04 9.75 -10.56
CA TYR A 139 -2.37 8.71 -11.54
C TYR A 139 -3.14 9.31 -12.71
N ALA A 140 -2.97 8.70 -13.88
CA ALA A 140 -3.81 8.99 -15.04
C ALA A 140 -5.29 8.66 -14.76
N ALA A 141 -6.18 9.31 -15.49
CA ALA A 141 -7.61 9.05 -15.37
C ALA A 141 -7.98 7.65 -15.86
N THR A 142 -8.90 7.02 -15.15
CA THR A 142 -9.55 5.75 -15.52
C THR A 142 -11.05 5.98 -15.68
N PRO A 143 -11.83 5.02 -16.20
CA PRO A 143 -13.29 5.12 -16.22
C PRO A 143 -13.95 5.25 -14.84
N LYS A 144 -13.19 5.03 -13.75
CA LYS A 144 -13.65 5.05 -12.36
C LYS A 144 -13.11 6.23 -11.55
N THR A 145 -12.23 7.05 -12.14
CA THR A 145 -11.66 8.24 -11.48
C THR A 145 -12.11 9.53 -12.16
N SER A 146 -11.88 10.67 -11.50
CA SER A 146 -12.06 11.99 -12.12
C SER A 146 -11.30 12.10 -13.44
N LYS A 147 -11.82 12.93 -14.36
CA LYS A 147 -11.17 13.26 -15.63
C LYS A 147 -9.79 13.89 -15.48
N SER A 148 -9.53 14.51 -14.33
CA SER A 148 -8.22 15.08 -13.98
C SER A 148 -7.22 14.04 -13.46
N GLY A 149 -7.60 12.75 -13.41
CA GLY A 149 -6.82 11.71 -12.74
C GLY A 149 -7.18 11.55 -11.27
N LEU A 150 -6.29 10.89 -10.54
CA LEU A 150 -6.46 10.60 -9.11
C LEU A 150 -5.18 10.94 -8.34
N THR A 151 -5.34 11.45 -7.13
CA THR A 151 -4.24 11.67 -6.19
C THR A 151 -4.37 10.75 -4.98
N LEU A 152 -3.39 9.88 -4.75
CA LEU A 152 -3.25 9.11 -3.51
C LEU A 152 -2.35 9.88 -2.53
N LYS A 153 -2.80 10.01 -1.28
CA LYS A 153 -2.05 10.62 -0.19
C LYS A 153 -1.95 9.63 0.96
N TRP A 154 -0.73 9.18 1.24
CA TRP A 154 -0.38 8.29 2.33
C TRP A 154 0.16 9.09 3.53
N PHE A 155 -0.10 8.60 4.73
CA PHE A 155 0.42 9.14 5.97
C PHE A 155 0.77 8.01 6.95
N ASP A 156 1.96 8.05 7.53
CA ASP A 156 2.28 7.16 8.66
C ASP A 156 2.96 7.92 9.80
N GLY A 157 3.22 7.21 10.89
CA GLY A 157 3.85 7.73 12.11
C GLY A 157 2.98 8.69 12.90
N GLY A 158 1.66 8.49 12.87
CA GLY A 158 0.71 9.40 13.53
C GLY A 158 0.50 10.70 12.76
N GLN A 159 0.97 10.78 11.51
CA GLN A 159 0.49 11.77 10.56
C GLN A 159 -0.92 11.39 10.09
N PHE A 160 -1.76 12.40 9.91
CA PHE A 160 -3.15 12.21 9.49
C PHE A 160 -3.52 13.19 8.39
N PRO A 161 -4.47 12.81 7.51
CA PRO A 161 -5.08 13.78 6.65
C PRO A 161 -5.89 14.81 7.45
N ASP A 162 -6.09 15.99 6.87
CA ASP A 162 -7.03 16.97 7.42
C ASP A 162 -8.47 16.54 7.08
N PHE A 163 -9.07 15.77 7.99
CA PHE A 163 -10.43 15.23 7.84
C PHE A 163 -11.48 16.34 7.65
N LYS A 164 -11.28 17.50 8.27
CA LYS A 164 -12.18 18.65 8.12
C LYS A 164 -12.05 19.25 6.73
N ALA A 165 -10.84 19.42 6.22
CA ALA A 165 -10.61 19.88 4.86
C ALA A 165 -11.14 18.90 3.80
N ILE A 166 -11.14 17.59 4.10
CA ILE A 166 -11.77 16.56 3.26
C ILE A 166 -13.31 16.71 3.22
N GLY A 167 -13.91 17.29 4.26
CA GLY A 167 -15.36 17.48 4.37
C GLY A 167 -16.08 16.39 5.19
N LEU A 168 -15.36 15.67 6.05
CA LEU A 168 -15.97 14.74 7.00
C LEU A 168 -16.64 15.48 8.18
N PRO A 169 -17.66 14.87 8.82
CA PRO A 169 -18.30 15.46 9.99
C PRO A 169 -17.32 15.63 11.16
N THR A 170 -17.42 16.74 11.89
CA THR A 170 -16.61 16.99 13.08
C THR A 170 -16.79 15.90 14.13
N GLY A 171 -15.68 15.39 14.69
CA GLY A 171 -15.68 14.42 15.78
C GLY A 171 -15.81 12.98 15.31
N TRP A 172 -15.92 12.75 14.00
CA TRP A 172 -16.03 11.43 13.41
C TRP A 172 -14.68 10.71 13.28
N GLU A 173 -13.57 11.41 13.52
CA GLU A 173 -12.21 10.95 13.36
C GLU A 173 -11.51 10.40 14.62
N GLY A 174 -12.26 10.18 15.72
CA GLY A 174 -11.69 9.77 17.01
C GLY A 174 -12.61 8.91 17.88
N GLY A 175 -13.34 7.98 17.25
CA GLY A 175 -14.38 7.19 17.92
C GLY A 175 -14.07 5.69 18.05
N LYS A 176 -15.12 4.87 18.10
CA LYS A 176 -15.02 3.43 18.40
C LYS A 176 -14.60 2.64 17.17
N GLU A 177 -13.72 1.66 17.36
CA GLU A 177 -13.31 0.72 16.31
C GLU A 177 -14.53 0.08 15.63
N ALA A 178 -14.46 -0.09 14.31
CA ALA A 178 -15.56 -0.51 13.46
C ALA A 178 -16.77 0.43 13.37
N GLU A 179 -16.80 1.51 14.14
CA GLU A 179 -17.80 2.55 14.04
C GLU A 179 -17.21 3.78 13.35
N ASP A 180 -16.19 4.41 13.90
CA ASP A 180 -15.72 5.70 13.41
C ASP A 180 -14.38 5.61 12.66
N VAL A 181 -13.93 6.72 12.07
CA VAL A 181 -12.53 6.84 11.67
C VAL A 181 -11.70 6.79 12.94
N VAL A 182 -10.95 5.72 13.12
CA VAL A 182 -10.03 5.60 14.24
C VAL A 182 -8.65 6.01 13.76
N LYS A 183 -8.22 7.21 14.18
CA LYS A 183 -6.83 7.68 13.98
C LYS A 183 -5.81 6.63 14.45
N GLY A 184 -6.14 5.85 15.48
CA GLY A 184 -5.23 4.93 16.16
C GLY A 184 -4.78 3.69 15.39
N ASP A 185 -5.55 3.14 14.44
CA ASP A 185 -5.22 1.84 13.80
C ASP A 185 -4.93 1.93 12.30
N GLY A 186 -5.39 3.02 11.69
CA GLY A 186 -5.27 3.30 10.26
C GLY A 186 -6.61 3.32 9.55
N GLY A 187 -6.65 3.86 8.35
CA GLY A 187 -7.87 3.87 7.55
C GLY A 187 -7.67 4.35 6.12
N VAL A 188 -8.74 4.24 5.33
CA VAL A 188 -8.78 4.72 3.95
C VAL A 188 -10.02 5.59 3.75
N ILE A 189 -9.84 6.74 3.11
CA ILE A 189 -10.91 7.62 2.65
C ILE A 189 -10.78 7.78 1.14
N LEU A 190 -11.89 7.58 0.43
CA LEU A 190 -12.01 7.89 -0.99
C LEU A 190 -12.91 9.10 -1.15
N VAL A 191 -12.41 10.13 -1.82
CA VAL A 191 -13.20 11.33 -2.14
C VAL A 191 -13.59 11.25 -3.60
N GLY A 192 -14.89 11.14 -3.86
CA GLY A 192 -15.46 11.15 -5.19
C GLY A 192 -16.23 12.43 -5.51
N GLU A 193 -16.68 12.55 -6.76
CA GLU A 193 -17.43 13.70 -7.25
C GLU A 193 -18.84 13.82 -6.62
N LYS A 194 -19.40 12.73 -6.09
CA LYS A 194 -20.75 12.70 -5.49
C LYS A 194 -20.76 12.49 -3.98
N GLY A 195 -19.61 12.25 -3.37
CA GLY A 195 -19.52 12.00 -1.93
C GLY A 195 -18.16 11.49 -1.50
N ILE A 196 -18.06 11.18 -0.22
CA ILE A 196 -16.86 10.63 0.42
C ILE A 196 -17.21 9.24 0.93
N MET A 197 -16.29 8.29 0.76
CA MET A 197 -16.40 6.96 1.34
C MET A 197 -15.28 6.76 2.35
N TRP A 198 -15.62 6.41 3.57
CA TRP A 198 -14.67 5.76 4.46
C TRP A 198 -14.68 4.26 4.19
N PHE A 199 -13.50 3.73 3.90
CA PHE A 199 -13.28 2.34 3.59
C PHE A 199 -12.47 1.69 4.72
N PRO A 200 -13.05 0.71 5.42
CA PRO A 200 -12.44 0.15 6.62
C PRO A 200 -11.33 -0.84 6.30
N ILE A 201 -10.33 -0.89 7.18
CA ILE A 201 -9.27 -1.90 7.07
C ILE A 201 -9.78 -3.27 7.53
N GLU A 202 -10.53 -3.32 8.63
CA GLU A 202 -11.10 -4.54 9.21
C GLU A 202 -12.44 -4.33 9.92
N HIS A 203 -13.20 -5.42 10.02
CA HIS A 203 -14.41 -5.63 10.86
C HIS A 203 -15.50 -4.55 10.86
N ALA A 204 -15.52 -3.65 9.87
CA ALA A 204 -16.50 -2.56 9.77
C ALA A 204 -17.17 -2.51 8.40
N TRP A 205 -18.35 -1.90 8.32
CA TRP A 205 -18.96 -1.56 7.03
C TRP A 205 -18.42 -0.23 6.51
N ALA A 206 -18.21 -0.15 5.18
CA ALA A 206 -17.95 1.12 4.52
C ALA A 206 -19.09 2.11 4.77
N ARG A 207 -18.73 3.39 4.91
CA ARG A 207 -19.67 4.49 5.17
C ARG A 207 -19.56 5.55 4.10
N ILE A 208 -20.69 6.13 3.74
CA ILE A 208 -20.78 7.20 2.74
C ILE A 208 -21.18 8.50 3.41
N PHE A 209 -20.58 9.58 2.96
CA PHE A 209 -20.87 10.94 3.38
C PHE A 209 -21.21 11.80 2.17
N VAL A 210 -22.28 12.57 2.30
CA VAL A 210 -22.72 13.56 1.30
C VAL A 210 -23.01 14.84 2.05
N ASP A 211 -22.46 15.96 1.59
CA ASP A 211 -22.61 17.29 2.20
C ASP A 211 -22.33 17.32 3.71
N GLY A 212 -21.28 16.61 4.14
CA GLY A 212 -20.86 16.54 5.55
C GLY A 212 -21.80 15.73 6.45
N LYS A 213 -22.67 14.88 5.88
CA LYS A 213 -23.61 14.03 6.63
C LYS A 213 -23.44 12.57 6.27
N VAL A 214 -23.58 11.69 7.27
CA VAL A 214 -23.58 10.24 7.08
C VAL A 214 -24.84 9.85 6.30
N VAL A 215 -24.67 9.04 5.26
CA VAL A 215 -25.78 8.38 4.57
C VAL A 215 -26.10 7.09 5.32
N GLU A 216 -27.36 6.91 5.73
CA GLU A 216 -27.80 5.65 6.32
C GLU A 216 -27.74 4.54 5.25
N MET A 217 -27.03 3.48 5.57
CA MET A 217 -26.84 2.34 4.67
C MET A 217 -27.37 1.08 5.34
N LYS A 218 -27.97 0.20 4.54
CA LYS A 218 -28.31 -1.16 4.95
C LYS A 218 -27.39 -2.11 4.21
N PRO A 219 -26.29 -2.56 4.85
CA PRO A 219 -25.34 -3.45 4.20
C PRO A 219 -26.02 -4.73 3.77
N GLU A 220 -25.74 -5.13 2.54
CA GLU A 220 -26.13 -6.44 2.04
C GLU A 220 -25.27 -7.50 2.73
N ASP A 221 -25.89 -8.56 3.26
CA ASP A 221 -25.14 -9.69 3.82
C ASP A 221 -24.57 -10.54 2.67
N LEU A 222 -23.43 -10.08 2.16
CA LEU A 222 -22.69 -10.82 1.14
C LEU A 222 -22.19 -12.12 1.74
N LYS A 223 -22.37 -13.23 1.01
CA LYS A 223 -21.84 -14.55 1.39
C LYS A 223 -20.36 -14.42 1.71
N SER A 224 -19.97 -14.81 2.92
CA SER A 224 -18.57 -14.85 3.33
C SER A 224 -17.74 -15.69 2.36
N SER A 225 -16.57 -15.17 1.99
CA SER A 225 -15.53 -15.89 1.25
C SER A 225 -14.36 -16.17 2.18
N ASN A 226 -13.54 -17.15 1.84
CA ASN A 226 -12.30 -17.41 2.55
C ASN A 226 -11.14 -17.41 1.55
N HIS A 227 -10.22 -16.49 1.74
CA HIS A 227 -9.11 -16.24 0.82
C HIS A 227 -8.31 -17.50 0.42
N TRP A 228 -8.08 -18.41 1.36
CA TRP A 228 -7.35 -19.65 1.12
C TRP A 228 -8.20 -20.69 0.41
N HIS A 229 -9.47 -20.86 0.80
CA HIS A 229 -10.38 -21.79 0.12
C HIS A 229 -10.69 -21.32 -1.30
N ASP A 230 -10.82 -20.02 -1.53
CA ASP A 230 -11.01 -19.42 -2.85
C ASP A 230 -9.83 -19.78 -3.79
N TRP A 231 -8.60 -19.77 -3.26
CA TRP A 231 -7.42 -20.21 -4.00
C TRP A 231 -7.40 -21.73 -4.25
N ILE A 232 -7.79 -22.55 -3.27
CA ILE A 232 -7.93 -24.01 -3.43
C ILE A 232 -8.96 -24.33 -4.54
N ASP A 233 -10.12 -23.69 -4.49
CA ASP A 233 -11.17 -23.83 -5.51
C ASP A 233 -10.66 -23.40 -6.89
N ALA A 234 -9.90 -22.32 -6.98
CA ALA A 234 -9.29 -21.87 -8.22
C ALA A 234 -8.27 -22.89 -8.77
N CYS A 235 -7.46 -23.49 -7.90
CA CYS A 235 -6.48 -24.52 -8.26
C CYS A 235 -7.14 -25.83 -8.73
N LEU A 236 -8.12 -26.33 -7.98
CA LEU A 236 -8.70 -27.66 -8.21
C LEU A 236 -9.85 -27.65 -9.22
N ALA A 237 -10.69 -26.62 -9.20
CA ALA A 237 -11.88 -26.53 -10.04
C ALA A 237 -11.72 -25.56 -11.23
N GLY A 238 -10.54 -24.96 -11.41
CA GLY A 238 -10.27 -24.02 -12.50
C GLY A 238 -11.04 -22.70 -12.41
N LYS A 239 -11.64 -22.40 -11.25
CA LYS A 239 -12.44 -21.19 -11.00
C LYS A 239 -11.54 -19.97 -10.77
N LYS A 240 -10.86 -19.50 -11.81
CA LYS A 240 -9.88 -18.39 -11.68
C LYS A 240 -10.47 -17.13 -11.03
N ASP A 241 -11.73 -16.84 -11.32
CA ASP A 241 -12.45 -15.67 -10.79
C ASP A 241 -12.82 -15.78 -9.30
N ALA A 242 -12.57 -16.93 -8.66
CA ALA A 242 -12.72 -17.07 -7.20
C ALA A 242 -11.62 -16.30 -6.45
N CYS A 243 -10.42 -16.15 -7.03
CA CYS A 243 -9.34 -15.41 -6.41
C CYS A 243 -9.65 -13.90 -6.39
N ALA A 244 -9.81 -13.35 -5.19
CA ALA A 244 -10.08 -11.93 -5.01
C ALA A 244 -8.82 -11.04 -5.16
N SER A 245 -7.62 -11.62 -5.06
CA SER A 245 -6.33 -10.90 -5.21
C SER A 245 -5.42 -11.53 -6.29
N PRO A 246 -5.88 -11.60 -7.55
CA PRO A 246 -5.12 -12.24 -8.62
C PRO A 246 -3.79 -11.52 -8.85
N PHE A 247 -2.75 -12.27 -9.20
CA PHE A 247 -1.38 -11.77 -9.31
C PHE A 247 -1.25 -10.59 -10.28
N GLU A 248 -1.99 -10.58 -11.38
CA GLU A 248 -1.96 -9.53 -12.40
C GLU A 248 -2.36 -8.16 -11.84
N LYS A 249 -3.31 -8.13 -10.89
CA LYS A 249 -3.72 -6.89 -10.22
C LYS A 249 -2.80 -6.55 -9.05
N ALA A 250 -2.43 -7.57 -8.28
CA ALA A 250 -1.56 -7.42 -7.12
C ALA A 250 -0.17 -6.91 -7.49
N ALA A 251 0.44 -7.45 -8.56
CA ALA A 251 1.76 -7.05 -9.01
C ALA A 251 1.79 -5.57 -9.41
N LEU A 252 0.76 -5.10 -10.12
CA LEU A 252 0.66 -3.69 -10.53
C LEU A 252 0.50 -2.75 -9.31
N MET A 253 -0.28 -3.16 -8.31
CA MET A 253 -0.38 -2.42 -7.06
C MET A 253 0.96 -2.40 -6.30
N CYS A 254 1.61 -3.55 -6.13
CA CYS A 254 2.91 -3.65 -5.47
C CYS A 254 3.96 -2.80 -6.18
N GLU A 255 3.98 -2.82 -7.51
CA GLU A 255 4.84 -1.96 -8.31
C GLU A 255 4.54 -0.48 -8.06
N SER A 256 3.26 -0.06 -8.12
CA SER A 256 2.88 1.32 -7.84
C SER A 256 3.31 1.79 -6.45
N LEU A 257 3.11 0.97 -5.41
CA LEU A 257 3.49 1.33 -4.04
C LEU A 257 5.01 1.32 -3.87
N SER A 258 5.73 0.43 -4.56
CA SER A 258 7.20 0.42 -4.56
C SER A 258 7.75 1.69 -5.20
N ILE A 259 7.17 2.16 -6.31
CA ILE A 259 7.52 3.43 -6.94
C ILE A 259 7.33 4.59 -5.94
N GLY A 260 6.18 4.63 -5.24
CA GLY A 260 5.98 5.65 -4.22
C GLY A 260 6.99 5.56 -3.07
N ALA A 261 7.31 4.36 -2.59
CA ALA A 261 8.30 4.17 -1.52
C ALA A 261 9.70 4.68 -1.94
N MET A 262 10.08 4.52 -3.21
CA MET A 262 11.36 5.03 -3.72
C MET A 262 11.45 6.56 -3.72
N SER A 263 10.32 7.29 -3.64
CA SER A 263 10.36 8.75 -3.54
C SER A 263 10.99 9.26 -2.23
N SER A 264 11.07 8.41 -1.20
CA SER A 264 11.77 8.72 0.06
C SER A 264 13.29 8.89 -0.11
N LEU A 265 13.85 8.39 -1.21
CA LEU A 265 15.30 8.42 -1.50
C LEU A 265 15.78 9.75 -2.08
N ASP A 266 14.85 10.57 -2.59
CA ASP A 266 15.14 11.91 -3.14
C ASP A 266 14.03 12.89 -2.68
N PRO A 267 13.90 13.11 -1.35
CA PRO A 267 12.77 13.82 -0.76
C PRO A 267 12.80 15.32 -1.07
N GLY A 268 11.65 15.98 -0.95
CA GLY A 268 11.52 17.41 -1.28
C GLY A 268 11.40 17.70 -2.78
N LYS A 269 11.29 16.65 -3.61
CA LYS A 269 11.16 16.73 -5.05
C LYS A 269 10.00 15.87 -5.55
N THR A 270 9.23 16.40 -6.50
CA THR A 270 8.22 15.59 -7.19
C THR A 270 8.92 14.76 -8.26
N LEU A 271 9.01 13.45 -8.04
CA LEU A 271 9.59 12.51 -8.98
C LEU A 271 8.62 12.21 -10.11
N GLN A 272 9.14 12.13 -11.34
CA GLN A 272 8.36 11.93 -12.57
C GLN A 272 8.64 10.51 -13.09
N TYR A 273 7.68 9.61 -12.93
CA TYR A 273 7.83 8.21 -13.33
C TYR A 273 7.49 8.01 -14.80
N ASP A 274 8.37 7.34 -15.53
CA ASP A 274 8.20 6.93 -16.92
C ASP A 274 8.05 5.41 -16.99
N GLU A 275 6.84 4.97 -17.31
CA GLU A 275 6.47 3.56 -17.46
C GLU A 275 7.17 2.87 -18.63
N THR A 276 7.59 3.60 -19.67
CA THR A 276 8.26 3.00 -20.84
C THR A 276 9.68 2.59 -20.50
N SER A 277 10.40 3.44 -19.76
CA SER A 277 11.78 3.17 -19.34
C SER A 277 11.88 2.44 -17.99
N CYS A 278 10.77 2.39 -17.24
CA CYS A 278 10.68 1.97 -15.85
C CYS A 278 11.69 2.73 -14.96
N THR A 279 11.68 4.06 -15.05
CA THR A 279 12.59 4.93 -14.30
C THR A 279 11.91 6.23 -13.86
N PHE A 280 12.52 6.94 -12.92
CA PHE A 280 12.21 8.34 -12.66
C PHE A 280 13.07 9.24 -13.56
N SER A 281 12.45 9.90 -14.52
CA SER A 281 13.14 10.74 -15.52
C SER A 281 13.98 11.87 -14.91
N ASN A 282 13.66 12.27 -13.67
CA ASN A 282 14.34 13.32 -12.95
C ASN A 282 15.06 12.85 -11.67
N SER A 283 15.19 11.55 -11.39
CA SER A 283 15.93 11.07 -10.19
C SER A 283 16.72 9.80 -10.48
N PRO A 284 18.02 9.93 -10.79
CA PRO A 284 18.90 8.78 -10.95
C PRO A 284 19.02 7.91 -9.69
N VAL A 285 19.01 8.54 -8.52
CA VAL A 285 19.12 7.83 -7.23
C VAL A 285 17.91 6.93 -6.96
N ALA A 286 16.69 7.43 -7.17
CA ALA A 286 15.49 6.62 -7.01
C ALA A 286 15.37 5.58 -8.15
N SER A 287 15.76 5.94 -9.37
CA SER A 287 15.74 5.02 -10.53
C SER A 287 16.67 3.82 -10.36
N ALA A 288 17.84 4.03 -9.73
CA ALA A 288 18.79 2.96 -9.44
C ALA A 288 18.21 1.86 -8.54
N MET A 289 17.18 2.17 -7.76
CA MET A 289 16.54 1.22 -6.83
C MET A 289 15.35 0.48 -7.43
N LEU A 290 14.85 0.89 -8.60
CA LEU A 290 13.79 0.19 -9.34
C LEU A 290 14.30 -1.03 -10.12
N LYS A 291 15.63 -1.16 -10.27
CA LYS A 291 16.28 -2.28 -10.96
C LYS A 291 17.32 -2.90 -10.06
N ARG A 292 17.49 -4.22 -10.13
CA ARG A 292 18.50 -4.96 -9.37
C ARG A 292 19.49 -5.58 -10.35
N THR A 293 20.76 -5.61 -9.97
CA THR A 293 21.79 -6.37 -10.69
C THR A 293 21.78 -7.80 -10.17
N TYR A 294 21.45 -8.76 -11.03
CA TYR A 294 21.38 -10.16 -10.65
C TYR A 294 22.79 -10.78 -10.69
N PRO A 295 23.36 -11.18 -9.54
CA PRO A 295 24.65 -11.85 -9.52
C PRO A 295 24.59 -13.22 -10.20
N SER A 296 25.76 -13.79 -10.50
CA SER A 296 25.87 -15.15 -11.03
C SER A 296 25.14 -16.14 -10.11
N GLY A 297 24.36 -17.06 -10.69
CA GLY A 297 23.51 -18.00 -9.95
C GLY A 297 22.09 -17.51 -9.67
N TRP A 298 21.84 -16.20 -9.75
CA TRP A 298 20.50 -15.61 -9.57
C TRP A 298 19.84 -15.15 -10.87
N LYS A 299 20.59 -15.12 -11.97
CA LYS A 299 20.09 -14.67 -13.28
C LYS A 299 18.86 -15.47 -13.70
N VAL A 300 17.82 -14.76 -14.11
CA VAL A 300 16.61 -15.34 -14.69
C VAL A 300 16.69 -15.14 -16.21
N GLU A 301 16.43 -16.20 -16.96
CA GLU A 301 16.43 -16.12 -18.42
C GLU A 301 15.31 -15.18 -18.89
N ASN A 302 15.64 -14.24 -19.79
CA ASN A 302 14.72 -13.23 -20.34
C ASN A 302 14.27 -12.10 -19.39
N LEU A 303 15.02 -11.86 -18.30
CA LEU A 303 14.97 -10.64 -17.49
C LEU A 303 16.32 -9.90 -17.55
#